data_AF-A0A821Y8M8-F1
#
_entry.id   AF-A0A821Y8M8-F1
#
_cell.length_a   1.000
_cell.length_b   1.000
_cell.length_c   1.000
_cell.angle_alpha   90.00
_cell.angle_beta   90.00
_cell.angle_gamma   90.00
#
_symmetry.space_group_name_H-M   'P 1'
#
loop_
_entity.id
_entity.type
_entity.pdbx_description
1 polymer ?
#
loop_
_entity_poly.entity_id
_entity_poly.type
_entity_poly.pdbx_seq_one_letter_code
_entity_poly.pdbx_strand_id
1 'polypeptide(L)' 'ASVLLYESFQGLPPCLFIVAELDPLRDDSYEYQKKLEQAGVKTKLVLVNNIIHSFFSLP' A
#
# COMPACT_ATOMS: atom_id res chain seq x y z
N ALA A 1 -13.56 -6.90 -5.96
CA ALA A 1 -14.02 -5.74 -5.15
C ALA A 1 -12.82 -4.84 -4.90
N SER A 2 -12.98 -3.51 -4.92
CA SER A 2 -11.87 -2.56 -4.72
C SER A 2 -12.00 -1.87 -3.36
N VAL A 3 -11.01 -2.06 -2.49
CA VAL A 3 -10.94 -1.42 -1.16
C VAL A 3 -10.79 0.10 -1.29
N LEU A 4 -10.21 0.60 -2.37
CA LEU A 4 -10.07 2.03 -2.63
C LEU A 4 -11.42 2.75 -2.73
N LEU A 5 -12.53 2.04 -2.98
CA LEU A 5 -13.87 2.61 -3.10
C LEU A 5 -14.65 2.66 -1.78
N TYR A 6 -14.04 2.25 -0.66
CA TYR A 6 -14.70 2.36 0.65
C TYR A 6 -14.89 3.82 1.03
N GLU A 7 -16.04 4.13 1.64
CA GLU A 7 -16.40 5.50 2.04
C GLU A 7 -15.55 6.03 3.21
N SER A 8 -15.02 5.13 4.05
CA SER A 8 -14.22 5.50 5.22
C SER A 8 -13.14 4.46 5.52
N PHE A 9 -12.02 4.96 6.06
CA PHE A 9 -10.87 4.20 6.54
C PHE A 9 -10.55 4.47 8.01
N GLN A 10 -11.45 5.15 8.74
CA GLN A 10 -11.25 5.49 10.14
C GLN A 10 -11.18 4.24 11.04
N GLY A 11 -10.32 4.30 12.05
CA GLY A 11 -10.20 3.23 13.05
C GLY A 11 -9.44 1.98 12.59
N LEU A 12 -8.90 1.97 11.35
CA LEU A 12 -8.01 0.90 10.90
C LEU A 12 -6.68 0.93 11.68
N PRO A 13 -6.04 -0.25 11.89
CA PRO A 13 -4.77 -0.34 12.60
C PRO A 13 -3.65 0.33 11.80
N PRO A 14 -2.51 0.67 12.45
CA PRO A 14 -1.33 1.13 11.74
C PRO A 14 -0.89 0.15 10.63
N CYS A 15 -0.53 0.67 9.46
CA CYS A 15 -0.23 -0.14 8.28
C CYS A 15 1.21 0.04 7.79
N LEU A 16 1.85 -1.07 7.42
CA LEU A 16 3.11 -1.08 6.68
C LEU A 16 2.82 -1.49 5.24
N PHE A 17 3.23 -0.65 4.30
CA PHE A 17 3.20 -0.91 2.87
C PHE A 17 4.59 -1.32 2.41
N ILE A 18 4.71 -2.46 1.76
CA ILE A 18 5.95 -2.92 1.13
C ILE A 18 5.65 -3.07 -0.35
N VAL A 19 6.27 -2.20 -1.16
CA VAL A 19 5.88 -1.99 -2.56
C VAL A 19 7.09 -2.26 -3.44
N ALA A 20 6.90 -3.04 -4.49
CA ALA A 20 7.91 -3.26 -5.52
C ALA A 20 7.86 -2.13 -6.57
N GLU A 21 9.03 -1.61 -6.98
CA GLU A 21 9.10 -0.47 -7.90
C GLU A 21 8.51 -0.76 -9.29
N LEU A 22 8.65 -2.01 -9.76
CA LEU A 22 8.20 -2.48 -11.07
C LEU A 22 6.90 -3.31 -10.97
N ASP A 23 6.07 -3.01 -9.98
CA ASP A 23 4.78 -3.68 -9.73
C ASP A 23 3.62 -2.90 -10.37
N PRO A 24 2.77 -3.53 -11.20
CA PRO A 24 1.54 -2.91 -11.70
C PRO A 24 0.61 -2.39 -10.59
N LEU A 25 0.68 -2.94 -9.37
CA LEU A 25 -0.12 -2.53 -8.21
C LEU A 25 0.53 -1.40 -7.37
N ARG A 26 1.67 -0.88 -7.80
CA ARG A 26 2.43 0.15 -7.07
C ARG A 26 1.57 1.39 -6.80
N ASP A 27 0.90 1.88 -7.83
CA ASP A 27 0.15 3.13 -7.74
C ASP A 27 -1.11 2.95 -6.86
N ASP A 28 -1.74 1.77 -6.90
CA ASP A 28 -2.83 1.41 -5.97
C ASP A 28 -2.36 1.38 -4.52
N SER A 29 -1.12 0.92 -4.27
CA SER A 29 -0.52 0.92 -2.94
C SER A 29 -0.30 2.35 -2.41
N TYR A 30 0.17 3.26 -3.27
CA TYR A 30 0.31 4.67 -2.94
C TYR A 30 -1.04 5.34 -2.66
N GLU A 31 -2.04 5.09 -3.50
CA GLU A 31 -3.38 5.67 -3.30
C GLU A 31 -4.03 5.13 -2.02
N TYR A 32 -3.84 3.84 -1.70
CA TYR A 32 -4.39 3.29 -0.47
C TYR A 32 -3.71 3.86 0.77
N GLN A 33 -2.37 3.92 0.77
CA GLN A 33 -1.60 4.52 1.86
C GLN A 33 -2.01 5.98 2.10
N LYS A 34 -2.12 6.79 1.04
CA LYS A 34 -2.57 8.18 1.12
C LYS A 34 -3.96 8.30 1.73
N LYS A 35 -4.92 7.45 1.35
CA LYS A 35 -6.27 7.43 1.94
C LYS A 35 -6.25 7.06 3.43
N LEU A 36 -5.40 6.11 3.83
CA LEU A 36 -5.21 5.76 5.23
C LEU A 36 -4.61 6.93 6.03
N GLU A 37 -3.59 7.60 5.52
CA GLU A 37 -3.00 8.79 6.17
C GLU A 37 -4.02 9.92 6.34
N GLN A 38 -4.83 10.18 5.33
CA GLN A 38 -5.91 11.17 5.39
C GLN A 38 -6.98 10.81 6.43
N ALA A 39 -7.21 9.53 6.68
CA ALA A 39 -8.10 9.05 7.74
C ALA A 39 -7.45 9.04 9.14
N GLY A 40 -6.22 9.54 9.28
CA GLY A 40 -5.48 9.59 10.54
C GLY A 40 -4.83 8.26 10.95
N VAL A 41 -4.79 7.28 10.05
CA VAL A 41 -4.13 5.99 10.30
C VAL A 41 -2.63 6.16 10.14
N LYS A 42 -1.85 5.68 11.11
CA LYS A 42 -0.38 5.69 11.02
C LYS A 42 0.06 4.72 9.93
N THR A 43 0.75 5.22 8.91
CA THR A 43 1.31 4.38 7.86
C THR A 43 2.84 4.50 7.77
N LYS A 44 3.46 3.49 7.15
CA LYS A 44 4.84 3.54 6.68
C LYS A 44 4.90 2.85 5.33
N LEU A 45 5.64 3.42 4.39
CA LEU A 45 5.88 2.82 3.08
C LEU A 45 7.36 2.50 2.88
N VAL A 46 7.63 1.31 2.35
CA VAL A 46 8.96 0.85 1.93
C VAL A 46 8.87 0.51 0.45
N LEU A 47 9.58 1.28 -0.38
CA LEU A 47 9.75 0.99 -1.80
C LEU A 47 10.99 0.11 -1.98
N VAL A 48 10.82 -1.03 -2.65
CA VAL A 48 11.90 -1.94 -3.01
C VAL A 48 12.25 -1.70 -4.48
N ASN A 49 13.40 -1.07 -4.70
CA ASN A 49 13.83 -0.63 -6.03
C ASN A 49 14.20 -1.81 -6.94
N ASN A 50 13.96 -1.67 -8.24
CA ASN A 50 14.28 -2.62 -9.31
C ASN A 50 13.74 -4.04 -9.11
N ILE A 51 12.63 -4.16 -8.37
CA ILE A 51 12.01 -5.44 -8.04
C ILE A 51 10.59 -5.52 -8.60
N ILE A 52 10.19 -6.73 -9.00
CA ILE A 52 8.89 -7.05 -9.60
C ILE A 52 7.84 -7.47 -8.57
N HIS A 53 6.59 -7.58 -9.02
CA HIS A 53 5.50 -8.16 -8.23
C HIS A 53 5.83 -9.58 -7.71
N SER A 54 5.29 -9.91 -6.54
CA SER A 54 5.47 -11.21 -5.85
C SER A 54 6.89 -11.56 -5.37
N PHE A 55 7.80 -10.59 -5.27
CA PHE A 55 9.19 -10.83 -4.88
C PHE A 55 9.40 -11.50 -3.52
N PHE A 56 8.44 -11.38 -2.60
CA PHE A 56 8.47 -12.08 -1.30
C PHE A 56 8.54 -13.61 -1.43
N SER A 57 8.09 -14.16 -2.55
CA SER A 57 8.08 -15.59 -2.81
C SER A 57 9.29 -16.06 -3.63
N LEU A 58 10.15 -15.13 -4.05
CA LEU A 58 11.39 -15.47 -4.74
C LEU A 58 12.43 -15.96 -3.71
N PRO A 59 13.29 -16.92 -4.09
CA PRO A 59 14.30 -17.48 -3.20
C PRO A 59 15.34 -16.45 -2.75
#